data_AF-A0A953VJ09-F1
#
_entry.id   AF-A0A953VJ09-F1
#
_cell.length_a   1.000
_cell.length_b   1.000
_cell.length_c   1.000
_cell.angle_alpha   90.00
_cell.angle_beta   90.00
_cell.angle_gamma   90.00
#
_symmetry.space_group_name_H-M   'P 1'
#
loop_
_entity.id
_entity.type
_entity.pdbx_description
1 polymer ?
#
loop_
_entity_poly.entity_id
_entity_poly.type
_entity_poly.pdbx_seq_one_letter_code
_entity_poly.pdbx_strand_id
1 'polypeptide(L)'
;MSTAEPTVLNWQDEALTAFKVSLDDRLDPEDVGGKYGRNFASGLPGVDAACLPAGQVKRSMIFLLASDTCVETVTVAAAVMAWGGMHMSFRNMLFTSPDTRWLEIATRFRSGEIDRQTAYAQLRTLRVEGSLKGTGPAYFTKLIYFLTPRGRKKAAQGYIMDQWAGCSVNLLLGREVVLMNVSRSHQISKRGHEVSSTFTVSDCNSEQNYEDFCRAIDVLAEQLKLSADQIDRALIANGGRKPSQWRKYLIQNRSIPTFNAKPNL
;
A
#
# COMPACT_ATOMS: atom_id res chain seq x y z
N MET A 1 -27.62 -7.47 17.32
CA MET A 1 -26.38 -6.72 17.58
C MET A 1 -25.39 -7.71 18.18
N SER A 2 -24.40 -8.15 17.41
CA SER A 2 -23.34 -9.02 17.94
C SER A 2 -22.21 -8.11 18.42
N THR A 3 -22.04 -7.99 19.72
CA THR A 3 -20.87 -7.38 20.35
C THR A 3 -19.75 -8.41 20.29
N ALA A 4 -19.11 -8.53 19.13
CA ALA A 4 -17.85 -9.26 19.04
C ALA A 4 -16.86 -8.56 19.97
N GLU A 5 -16.26 -9.31 20.89
CA GLU A 5 -15.17 -8.78 21.72
C GLU A 5 -14.07 -8.21 20.81
N PRO A 6 -13.45 -7.07 21.19
CA PRO A 6 -12.38 -6.48 20.41
C PRO A 6 -11.29 -7.54 20.23
N THR A 7 -10.99 -7.88 18.98
CA THR A 7 -9.94 -8.86 18.66
C THR A 7 -8.61 -8.29 19.15
N VAL A 8 -8.13 -8.77 20.29
CA VAL A 8 -6.81 -8.39 20.81
C VAL A 8 -5.77 -9.16 20.02
N LEU A 9 -4.94 -8.44 19.27
CA LEU A 9 -3.78 -9.02 18.60
C LEU A 9 -2.58 -9.01 19.58
N ASN A 10 -1.82 -10.09 19.55
CA ASN A 10 -0.57 -10.20 20.31
C ASN A 10 0.53 -9.46 19.55
N TRP A 11 0.72 -8.19 19.89
CA TRP A 11 1.81 -7.38 19.37
C TRP A 11 3.13 -7.75 20.04
N GLN A 12 4.24 -7.56 19.32
CA GLN A 12 5.58 -7.59 19.89
C GLN A 12 5.79 -6.33 20.73
N ASP A 13 5.94 -6.49 22.05
CA ASP A 13 5.96 -5.38 23.00
C ASP A 13 7.05 -4.34 22.69
N GLU A 14 8.25 -4.78 22.36
CA GLU A 14 9.37 -3.89 22.01
C GLU A 14 9.08 -3.10 20.72
N ALA A 15 8.57 -3.77 19.69
CA ALA A 15 8.24 -3.14 18.42
C ALA A 15 7.05 -2.16 18.56
N LEU A 16 6.02 -2.54 19.32
CA LEU A 16 4.87 -1.68 19.60
C LEU A 16 5.27 -0.45 20.41
N THR A 17 6.16 -0.61 21.38
CA THR A 17 6.70 0.51 22.17
C THR A 17 7.49 1.47 21.29
N ALA A 18 8.40 0.95 20.46
CA ALA A 18 9.17 1.75 19.51
C ALA A 18 8.26 2.46 18.48
N PHE A 19 7.21 1.79 18.00
CA PHE A 19 6.23 2.39 17.09
C PHE A 19 5.48 3.54 17.77
N LYS A 20 4.98 3.35 19.00
CA LYS A 20 4.28 4.40 19.77
C LYS A 20 5.14 5.64 19.98
N VAL A 21 6.41 5.45 20.39
CA VAL A 21 7.37 6.56 20.56
C VAL A 21 7.60 7.33 19.25
N SER A 22 7.53 6.64 18.11
CA SER A 22 7.75 7.28 16.81
C SER A 22 6.58 8.11 16.29
N LEU A 23 5.38 7.99 16.87
CA LEU A 23 4.18 8.70 16.39
C LEU A 23 4.30 10.21 16.54
N ASP A 24 5.16 10.69 17.45
CA ASP A 24 5.43 12.10 17.67
C ASP A 24 6.09 12.78 16.45
N ASP A 25 6.72 12.00 15.55
CA ASP A 25 7.53 12.55 14.45
C ASP A 25 6.71 13.14 13.28
N ARG A 26 5.43 12.77 13.09
CA ARG A 26 4.40 13.41 12.22
C ARG A 26 3.25 12.42 11.95
N LEU A 27 2.04 12.79 12.34
CA LEU A 27 0.81 12.08 11.94
C LEU A 27 0.09 12.73 10.75
N ASP A 28 0.61 13.83 10.21
CA ASP A 28 0.04 14.49 9.04
C ASP A 28 0.05 13.53 7.83
N PRO A 29 -1.12 13.05 7.37
CA PRO A 29 -1.19 12.10 6.28
C PRO A 29 -0.91 12.77 4.93
N GLU A 30 -0.90 14.11 4.86
CA GLU A 30 -0.63 14.79 3.61
C GLU A 30 0.81 14.56 3.14
N ASP A 31 0.91 13.97 1.96
CA ASP A 31 2.13 13.80 1.22
C ASP A 31 1.92 14.14 -0.27
N VAL A 32 3.05 14.42 -0.92
CA VAL A 32 3.09 14.72 -2.35
C VAL A 32 3.60 13.51 -3.12
N GLY A 33 2.93 13.26 -4.23
CA GLY A 33 3.17 12.12 -5.10
C GLY A 33 4.49 12.17 -5.86
N GLY A 34 4.90 11.03 -6.42
CA GLY A 34 6.17 10.91 -7.15
C GLY A 34 6.20 11.54 -8.54
N LYS A 35 5.05 11.86 -9.15
CA LYS A 35 4.94 12.41 -10.50
C LYS A 35 4.03 13.64 -10.56
N TYR A 36 4.24 14.45 -11.59
CA TYR A 36 3.38 15.57 -11.96
C TYR A 36 2.09 15.04 -12.60
N GLY A 37 0.93 15.38 -12.03
CA GLY A 37 -0.36 14.75 -12.36
C GLY A 37 -0.73 14.89 -13.84
N ARG A 38 -0.79 16.12 -14.35
CA ARG A 38 -1.16 16.39 -15.74
C ARG A 38 -0.19 15.78 -16.76
N ASN A 39 1.11 15.84 -16.49
CA ASN A 39 2.12 15.21 -17.34
C ASN A 39 1.93 13.68 -17.37
N PHE A 40 1.74 13.07 -16.19
CA PHE A 40 1.45 11.65 -16.08
C PHE A 40 0.14 11.25 -16.78
N ALA A 41 -0.89 12.10 -16.83
CA ALA A 41 -2.14 11.77 -17.51
C ALA A 41 -2.15 12.02 -19.03
N SER A 42 -1.22 12.83 -19.54
CA SER A 42 -1.25 13.30 -20.93
C SER A 42 -1.27 12.18 -21.97
N GLY A 43 -2.32 12.14 -22.80
CA GLY A 43 -2.48 11.15 -23.86
C GLY A 43 -2.91 9.76 -23.41
N LEU A 44 -3.32 9.57 -22.16
CA LEU A 44 -3.94 8.31 -21.74
C LEU A 44 -5.39 8.24 -22.22
N PRO A 45 -5.83 7.08 -22.75
CA PRO A 45 -7.20 6.90 -23.20
C PRO A 45 -8.18 7.00 -22.03
N GLY A 46 -9.26 7.75 -22.22
CA GLY A 46 -10.33 7.95 -21.22
C GLY A 46 -9.96 8.82 -20.02
N VAL A 47 -8.70 9.25 -19.87
CA VAL A 47 -8.27 10.08 -18.75
C VAL A 47 -8.45 11.56 -19.05
N ASP A 48 -9.17 12.25 -18.17
CA ASP A 48 -9.23 13.72 -18.20
C ASP A 48 -8.02 14.31 -17.47
N ALA A 49 -6.97 14.63 -18.22
CA ALA A 49 -5.77 15.25 -17.68
C ALA A 49 -5.99 16.66 -17.12
N ALA A 50 -7.07 17.36 -17.52
CA ALA A 50 -7.37 18.70 -17.03
C ALA A 50 -7.81 18.69 -15.56
N CYS A 51 -8.46 17.60 -15.12
CA CYS A 51 -8.83 17.35 -13.73
C CYS A 51 -7.62 17.17 -12.79
N LEU A 52 -6.42 16.90 -13.32
CA LEU A 52 -5.22 16.66 -12.52
C LEU A 52 -4.37 17.95 -12.37
N PRO A 53 -3.69 18.13 -11.21
CA PRO A 53 -2.83 19.28 -11.00
C PRO A 53 -1.66 19.29 -11.99
N ALA A 54 -1.23 20.48 -12.39
CA ALA A 54 0.00 20.65 -13.16
C ALA A 54 1.23 20.16 -12.37
N GLY A 55 1.20 20.29 -11.03
CA GLY A 55 2.23 19.85 -10.07
C GLY A 55 2.12 18.38 -9.64
N GLN A 56 2.86 18.03 -8.59
CA GLN A 56 2.71 16.73 -7.92
C GLN A 56 1.32 16.58 -7.31
N VAL A 57 0.74 15.40 -7.46
CA VAL A 57 -0.58 15.07 -6.90
C VAL A 57 -0.46 14.95 -5.37
N LYS A 58 -1.36 15.59 -4.62
CA LYS A 58 -1.46 15.44 -3.16
C LYS A 58 -2.37 14.28 -2.78
N ARG A 59 -2.16 13.68 -1.61
CA ARG A 59 -3.04 12.62 -1.07
C ARG A 59 -4.50 13.06 -0.98
N SER A 60 -4.78 14.17 -0.30
CA SER A 60 -6.12 14.76 -0.19
C SER A 60 -6.83 14.97 -1.53
N MET A 61 -6.10 15.42 -2.55
CA MET A 61 -6.66 15.64 -3.90
C MET A 61 -7.21 14.34 -4.49
N ILE A 62 -6.54 13.20 -4.28
CA ILE A 62 -7.02 11.92 -4.79
C ILE A 62 -8.31 11.52 -4.09
N PHE A 63 -8.45 11.77 -2.79
CA PHE A 63 -9.71 11.49 -2.09
C PHE A 63 -10.85 12.35 -2.60
N LEU A 64 -10.61 13.63 -2.87
CA LEU A 64 -11.60 14.50 -3.50
C LEU A 64 -12.04 13.95 -4.86
N LEU A 65 -11.08 13.63 -5.74
CA LEU A 65 -11.36 13.03 -7.05
C LEU A 65 -12.11 11.69 -6.92
N ALA A 66 -11.71 10.83 -5.98
CA ALA A 66 -12.34 9.52 -5.76
C ALA A 66 -13.79 9.65 -5.28
N SER A 67 -14.10 10.67 -4.48
CA SER A 67 -15.46 10.96 -3.99
C SER A 67 -16.38 11.60 -5.02
N ASP A 68 -15.82 12.24 -6.06
CA ASP A 68 -16.58 12.93 -7.09
C ASP A 68 -17.05 11.95 -8.18
N THR A 69 -18.36 11.67 -8.20
CA THR A 69 -18.97 10.76 -9.18
C THR A 69 -18.95 11.28 -10.61
N CYS A 70 -18.66 12.56 -10.83
CA CYS A 70 -18.48 13.13 -12.17
C CYS A 70 -17.07 12.89 -12.73
N VAL A 71 -16.11 12.49 -11.89
CA VAL A 71 -14.75 12.14 -12.33
C VAL A 71 -14.71 10.65 -12.64
N GLU A 72 -14.36 10.30 -13.86
CA GLU A 72 -14.21 8.91 -14.30
C GLU A 72 -13.15 8.14 -13.49
N THR A 73 -13.41 6.86 -13.21
CA THR A 73 -12.50 6.02 -12.39
C THR A 73 -11.11 5.91 -13.00
N VAL A 74 -10.98 5.92 -14.33
CA VAL A 74 -9.68 5.87 -15.01
C VAL A 74 -8.85 7.13 -14.72
N THR A 75 -9.49 8.29 -14.56
CA THR A 75 -8.83 9.55 -14.18
C THR A 75 -8.34 9.50 -12.74
N VAL A 76 -9.16 8.98 -11.82
CA VAL A 76 -8.75 8.78 -10.42
C VAL A 76 -7.60 7.77 -10.34
N ALA A 77 -7.67 6.66 -11.07
CA ALA A 77 -6.61 5.67 -11.14
C ALA A 77 -5.30 6.28 -11.68
N ALA A 78 -5.35 7.13 -12.70
CA ALA A 78 -4.18 7.85 -13.20
C ALA A 78 -3.56 8.76 -12.12
N ALA A 79 -4.39 9.46 -11.33
CA ALA A 79 -3.93 10.25 -10.19
C ALA A 79 -3.24 9.39 -9.12
N VAL A 80 -3.82 8.23 -8.78
CA VAL A 80 -3.24 7.24 -7.84
C VAL A 80 -1.88 6.76 -8.32
N MET A 81 -1.76 6.38 -9.60
CA MET A 81 -0.50 5.87 -10.16
C MET A 81 0.57 6.96 -10.27
N ALA A 82 0.17 8.19 -10.61
CA ALA A 82 1.06 9.35 -10.59
C ALA A 82 1.59 9.61 -9.17
N TRP A 83 0.70 9.56 -8.17
CA TRP A 83 1.07 9.75 -6.78
C TRP A 83 2.00 8.65 -6.27
N GLY A 84 1.71 7.39 -6.63
CA GLY A 84 2.55 6.24 -6.31
C GLY A 84 3.90 6.21 -7.03
N GLY A 85 4.18 7.17 -7.91
CA GLY A 85 5.47 7.28 -8.59
C GLY A 85 5.66 6.29 -9.74
N MET A 86 4.58 5.75 -10.32
CA MET A 86 4.65 4.73 -11.37
C MET A 86 5.58 5.17 -12.52
N HIS A 87 6.40 4.23 -12.98
CA HIS A 87 7.27 4.47 -14.12
C HIS A 87 6.46 4.64 -15.42
N MET A 88 6.86 5.56 -16.30
CA MET A 88 6.09 5.90 -17.51
C MET A 88 5.90 4.72 -18.46
N SER A 89 6.86 3.79 -18.52
CA SER A 89 6.70 2.56 -19.32
C SER A 89 5.60 1.65 -18.77
N PHE A 90 5.51 1.47 -17.45
CA PHE A 90 4.45 0.67 -16.81
C PHE A 90 3.09 1.34 -16.89
N ARG A 91 3.07 2.68 -16.77
CA ARG A 91 1.88 3.49 -17.07
C ARG A 91 1.36 3.17 -18.48
N ASN A 92 2.20 3.27 -19.50
CA ASN A 92 1.76 3.00 -20.86
C ASN A 92 1.26 1.56 -20.99
N MET A 93 2.00 0.57 -20.47
CA MET A 93 1.57 -0.83 -20.47
C MET A 93 0.18 -1.06 -19.84
N LEU A 94 -0.12 -0.41 -18.72
CA LEU A 94 -1.40 -0.58 -18.02
C LEU A 94 -2.55 0.13 -18.74
N PHE A 95 -2.36 1.40 -19.09
CA PHE A 95 -3.44 2.26 -19.58
C PHE A 95 -3.70 2.11 -21.09
N THR A 96 -2.75 1.58 -21.87
CA THR A 96 -2.97 1.29 -23.30
C THR A 96 -3.20 -0.20 -23.55
N SER A 97 -3.33 -1.02 -22.49
CA SER A 97 -3.69 -2.42 -22.61
C SER A 97 -5.12 -2.55 -23.16
N PRO A 98 -5.39 -3.48 -24.09
CA PRO A 98 -6.75 -3.81 -24.48
C PRO A 98 -7.53 -4.50 -23.36
N ASP A 99 -6.85 -5.13 -22.40
CA ASP A 99 -7.49 -5.74 -21.23
C ASP A 99 -7.83 -4.68 -20.17
N THR A 100 -9.10 -4.28 -20.14
CA THR A 100 -9.63 -3.25 -19.24
C THR A 100 -10.27 -3.83 -17.98
N ARG A 101 -10.22 -5.15 -17.75
CA ARG A 101 -10.87 -5.79 -16.59
C ARG A 101 -10.43 -5.18 -15.25
N TRP A 102 -9.17 -4.73 -15.16
CA TRP A 102 -8.68 -4.04 -13.95
C TRP A 102 -9.43 -2.75 -13.63
N LEU A 103 -9.84 -2.00 -14.66
CA LEU A 103 -10.59 -0.75 -14.53
C LEU A 103 -12.05 -1.03 -14.14
N GLU A 104 -12.63 -2.11 -14.66
CA GLU A 104 -13.95 -2.58 -14.24
C GLU A 104 -13.94 -2.95 -12.75
N ILE A 105 -12.92 -3.70 -12.29
CA ILE A 105 -12.75 -4.03 -10.87
C ILE A 105 -12.62 -2.75 -10.04
N ALA A 106 -11.76 -1.81 -10.46
CA ALA A 106 -11.58 -0.53 -9.77
C ALA A 106 -12.89 0.27 -9.69
N THR A 107 -13.69 0.26 -10.76
CA THR A 107 -14.98 0.98 -10.82
C THR A 107 -16.01 0.36 -9.89
N ARG A 108 -16.13 -0.97 -9.90
CA ARG A 108 -17.02 -1.73 -8.98
C ARG A 108 -16.60 -1.56 -7.52
N PHE A 109 -15.31 -1.51 -7.25
CA PHE A 109 -14.81 -1.27 -5.90
C PHE A 109 -15.09 0.18 -5.44
N ARG A 110 -14.85 1.17 -6.32
CA ARG A 110 -15.14 2.59 -6.05
C ARG A 110 -16.63 2.86 -5.82
N SER A 111 -17.52 2.18 -6.54
CA SER A 111 -18.97 2.24 -6.31
C SER A 111 -19.40 1.50 -5.04
N GLY A 112 -18.49 0.72 -4.43
CA GLY A 112 -18.72 -0.13 -3.27
C GLY A 112 -19.62 -1.33 -3.57
N GLU A 113 -19.63 -1.81 -4.81
CA GLU A 113 -20.29 -3.05 -5.21
C GLU A 113 -19.54 -4.29 -4.69
N ILE A 114 -18.21 -4.20 -4.61
CA ILE A 114 -17.34 -5.25 -4.07
C ILE A 114 -16.52 -4.72 -2.91
N ASP A 115 -16.10 -5.61 -1.99
CA ASP A 115 -15.27 -5.27 -0.84
C ASP A 115 -13.76 -5.34 -1.15
N ARG A 116 -12.94 -4.95 -0.17
CA ARG A 116 -11.47 -4.86 -0.31
C ARG A 116 -10.82 -6.23 -0.57
N GLN A 117 -11.35 -7.29 0.04
CA GLN A 117 -10.85 -8.66 -0.12
C GLN A 117 -11.14 -9.18 -1.53
N THR A 118 -12.37 -8.97 -2.01
CA THR A 118 -12.81 -9.34 -3.36
C THR A 118 -12.05 -8.56 -4.43
N ALA A 119 -11.87 -7.24 -4.24
CA ALA A 119 -11.10 -6.42 -5.16
C ALA A 119 -9.64 -6.91 -5.25
N TYR A 120 -9.01 -7.20 -4.09
CA TYR A 120 -7.66 -7.75 -4.07
C TYR A 120 -7.58 -9.10 -4.79
N ALA A 121 -8.50 -10.03 -4.52
CA ALA A 121 -8.55 -11.34 -5.16
C ALA A 121 -8.63 -11.23 -6.68
N GLN A 122 -9.53 -10.38 -7.20
CA GLN A 122 -9.71 -10.20 -8.65
C GLN A 122 -8.49 -9.54 -9.30
N LEU A 123 -7.90 -8.51 -8.67
CA LEU A 123 -6.68 -7.88 -9.17
C LEU A 123 -5.50 -8.86 -9.16
N ARG A 124 -5.38 -9.69 -8.12
CA ARG A 124 -4.35 -10.74 -8.05
C ARG A 124 -4.52 -11.77 -9.17
N THR A 125 -5.74 -12.19 -9.49
CA THR A 125 -6.00 -13.09 -10.63
C THR A 125 -5.50 -12.49 -11.93
N LEU A 126 -5.82 -11.23 -12.23
CA LEU A 126 -5.30 -10.53 -13.42
C LEU A 126 -3.77 -10.40 -13.41
N ARG A 127 -3.16 -10.25 -12.22
CA ARG A 127 -1.70 -10.23 -12.07
C ARG A 127 -1.07 -11.57 -12.44
N VAL A 128 -1.65 -12.68 -11.97
CA VAL A 128 -1.18 -14.05 -12.28
C VAL A 128 -1.36 -14.37 -13.77
N GLU A 129 -2.44 -13.91 -14.38
CA GLU A 129 -2.70 -14.04 -15.83
C GLU A 129 -1.75 -13.18 -16.70
N GLY A 130 -0.98 -12.27 -16.09
CA GLY A 130 -0.08 -11.38 -16.82
C GLY A 130 -0.76 -10.13 -17.42
N SER A 131 -2.02 -9.87 -17.06
CA SER A 131 -2.81 -8.71 -17.50
C SER A 131 -2.48 -7.42 -16.73
N LEU A 132 -1.77 -7.51 -15.60
CA LEU A 132 -1.30 -6.36 -14.82
C LEU A 132 0.23 -6.19 -14.89
N LYS A 133 0.78 -6.07 -16.10
CA LYS A 133 2.22 -5.82 -16.28
C LYS A 133 2.63 -4.50 -15.62
N GLY A 134 3.74 -4.54 -14.86
CA GLY A 134 4.22 -3.36 -14.12
C GLY A 134 3.41 -2.96 -12.89
N THR A 135 2.32 -3.67 -12.59
CA THR A 135 1.37 -3.31 -11.52
C THR A 135 1.24 -4.47 -10.54
N GLY A 136 2.20 -4.60 -9.63
CA GLY A 136 2.15 -5.57 -8.53
C GLY A 136 1.31 -5.11 -7.33
N PRO A 137 1.29 -5.89 -6.23
CA PRO A 137 0.50 -5.65 -5.02
C PRO A 137 0.60 -4.24 -4.47
N ALA A 138 1.81 -3.68 -4.44
CA ALA A 138 2.03 -2.33 -3.94
C ALA A 138 1.28 -1.24 -4.74
N TYR A 139 0.95 -1.47 -6.01
CA TYR A 139 0.19 -0.51 -6.83
C TYR A 139 -1.31 -0.74 -6.75
N PHE A 140 -1.76 -1.99 -6.90
CA PHE A 140 -3.20 -2.22 -6.92
C PHE A 140 -3.82 -2.08 -5.51
N THR A 141 -3.04 -2.26 -4.43
CA THR A 141 -3.51 -1.88 -3.07
C THR A 141 -3.58 -0.36 -2.86
N LYS A 142 -2.84 0.45 -3.64
CA LYS A 142 -3.07 1.91 -3.66
C LYS A 142 -4.42 2.25 -4.29
N LEU A 143 -4.80 1.56 -5.36
CA LEU A 143 -6.16 1.69 -5.92
C LEU A 143 -7.18 1.35 -4.85
N ILE A 144 -7.04 0.22 -4.15
CA ILE A 144 -7.97 -0.16 -3.08
C ILE A 144 -7.99 0.89 -1.96
N TYR A 145 -6.85 1.40 -1.49
CA TYR A 145 -6.80 2.43 -0.45
C TYR A 145 -7.54 3.72 -0.83
N PHE A 146 -7.25 4.26 -2.03
CA PHE A 146 -7.81 5.54 -2.48
C PHE A 146 -9.25 5.45 -2.96
N LEU A 147 -9.64 4.32 -3.55
CA LEU A 147 -11.00 4.10 -4.06
C LEU A 147 -11.95 3.55 -2.99
N THR A 148 -11.47 3.25 -1.78
CA THR A 148 -12.35 2.82 -0.68
C THR A 148 -13.44 3.88 -0.45
N PRO A 149 -14.74 3.53 -0.45
CA PRO A 149 -15.82 4.48 -0.24
C PRO A 149 -15.83 5.08 1.18
N ARG A 150 -15.30 6.30 1.33
CA ARG A 150 -15.22 7.03 2.60
C ARG A 150 -16.52 7.79 2.86
N GLY A 151 -17.39 7.24 3.72
CA GLY A 151 -18.69 7.84 4.03
C GLY A 151 -19.80 6.81 4.26
N ARG A 152 -19.58 5.55 3.86
CA ARG A 152 -20.46 4.45 4.22
C ARG A 152 -20.02 3.88 5.56
N LYS A 153 -20.87 3.98 6.60
CA LYS A 153 -20.63 3.47 7.98
C LYS A 153 -20.19 1.99 8.08
N LYS A 154 -20.26 1.21 6.99
CA LYS A 154 -19.94 -0.22 6.95
C LYS A 154 -18.75 -0.58 6.05
N ALA A 155 -18.14 0.36 5.31
CA ALA A 155 -17.03 0.02 4.43
C ALA A 155 -15.75 -0.18 5.27
N ALA A 156 -15.21 -1.40 5.27
CA ALA A 156 -13.91 -1.68 5.86
C ALA A 156 -12.81 -0.99 5.05
N GLN A 157 -11.85 -0.36 5.73
CA GLN A 157 -10.84 0.47 5.09
C GLN A 157 -9.79 -0.37 4.34
N GLY A 158 -9.54 -0.12 3.06
CA GLY A 158 -8.35 -0.68 2.40
C GLY A 158 -7.09 0.04 2.83
N TYR A 159 -5.95 -0.65 2.96
CA TYR A 159 -4.64 -0.06 3.27
C TYR A 159 -3.61 -0.33 2.17
N ILE A 160 -2.58 0.52 2.09
CA ILE A 160 -1.50 0.35 1.11
C ILE A 160 -0.54 -0.72 1.63
N MET A 161 -0.52 -1.89 0.97
CA MET A 161 0.45 -2.94 1.26
C MET A 161 1.69 -2.72 0.40
N ASP A 162 2.57 -1.82 0.84
CA ASP A 162 3.90 -1.65 0.26
C ASP A 162 4.99 -2.33 1.11
N GLN A 163 6.24 -2.22 0.67
CA GLN A 163 7.36 -2.86 1.36
C GLN A 163 7.58 -2.36 2.79
N TRP A 164 7.15 -1.14 3.12
CA TRP A 164 7.37 -0.53 4.42
C TRP A 164 6.21 -0.85 5.36
N ALA A 165 4.98 -0.65 4.91
CA ALA A 165 3.80 -1.05 5.68
C ALA A 165 3.77 -2.57 5.93
N GLY A 166 4.11 -3.38 4.93
CA GLY A 166 4.19 -4.84 5.07
C GLY A 166 5.25 -5.28 6.08
N CYS A 167 6.47 -4.72 6.01
CA CYS A 167 7.50 -4.96 7.02
C CYS A 167 7.06 -4.50 8.41
N SER A 168 6.40 -3.34 8.51
CA SER A 168 5.92 -2.80 9.79
C SER A 168 4.93 -3.75 10.45
N VAL A 169 3.92 -4.23 9.73
CA VAL A 169 2.92 -5.17 10.26
C VAL A 169 3.56 -6.50 10.66
N ASN A 170 4.45 -7.05 9.83
CA ASN A 170 5.16 -8.28 10.17
C ASN A 170 5.99 -8.14 11.45
N LEU A 171 6.72 -7.02 11.60
CA LEU A 171 7.54 -6.76 12.78
C LEU A 171 6.66 -6.57 14.03
N LEU A 172 5.59 -5.79 13.92
CA LEU A 172 4.65 -5.55 15.02
C LEU A 172 3.96 -6.82 15.50
N LEU A 173 3.69 -7.78 14.61
CA LEU A 173 3.08 -9.07 14.98
C LEU A 173 4.11 -10.15 15.33
N GLY A 174 5.39 -9.93 15.03
CA GLY A 174 6.45 -10.93 15.20
C GLY A 174 6.28 -12.18 14.32
N ARG A 175 5.49 -12.08 13.24
CA ARG A 175 5.24 -13.17 12.28
C ARG A 175 5.00 -12.62 10.88
N GLU A 176 5.22 -13.45 9.87
CA GLU A 176 4.96 -13.07 8.47
C GLU A 176 3.46 -13.13 8.16
N VAL A 177 2.81 -11.96 8.05
CA VAL A 177 1.45 -11.80 7.51
C VAL A 177 1.50 -11.41 6.05
N VAL A 178 2.37 -10.45 5.72
CA VAL A 178 2.68 -10.03 4.36
C VAL A 178 3.91 -10.79 3.88
N LEU A 179 3.75 -11.60 2.84
CA LEU A 179 4.86 -12.34 2.23
C LEU A 179 5.81 -11.38 1.53
N MET A 180 7.10 -11.44 1.86
CA MET A 180 8.11 -10.53 1.33
C MET A 180 9.17 -11.27 0.51
N ASN A 181 9.44 -10.79 -0.70
CA ASN A 181 10.62 -11.18 -1.46
C ASN A 181 11.83 -10.36 -0.97
N VAL A 182 12.93 -11.04 -0.66
CA VAL A 182 14.16 -10.41 -0.16
C VAL A 182 15.29 -10.59 -1.16
N SER A 183 15.90 -9.48 -1.58
CA SER A 183 17.11 -9.49 -2.40
C SER A 183 18.27 -8.92 -1.60
N ARG A 184 19.42 -9.63 -1.62
CA ARG A 184 20.65 -9.17 -0.98
C ARG A 184 21.59 -8.59 -2.03
N SER A 185 22.18 -7.45 -1.72
CA SER A 185 23.24 -6.85 -2.53
C SER A 185 24.48 -6.66 -1.67
N HIS A 186 25.62 -6.96 -2.28
CA HIS A 186 26.95 -6.79 -1.72
C HIS A 186 27.58 -5.59 -2.41
N GLN A 187 27.97 -4.58 -1.65
CA GLN A 187 28.61 -3.38 -2.16
C GLN A 187 29.95 -3.18 -1.45
N ILE A 188 30.99 -2.90 -2.23
CA ILE A 188 32.25 -2.42 -1.67
C ILE A 188 32.15 -0.90 -1.61
N SER A 189 32.20 -0.35 -0.40
CA SER A 189 32.21 1.08 -0.14
C SER A 189 33.58 1.51 0.41
N LYS A 190 33.81 2.82 0.51
CA LYS A 190 35.00 3.37 1.20
C LYS A 190 35.13 2.92 2.66
N ARG A 191 34.06 2.39 3.26
CA ARG A 191 34.00 1.89 4.64
C ARG A 191 34.13 0.36 4.73
N GLY A 192 34.35 -0.32 3.60
CA GLY A 192 34.50 -1.77 3.53
C GLY A 192 33.35 -2.45 2.80
N HIS A 193 33.15 -3.73 3.09
CA HIS A 193 32.09 -4.53 2.50
C HIS A 193 30.77 -4.31 3.23
N GLU A 194 29.79 -3.75 2.52
CA GLU A 194 28.44 -3.49 3.00
C GLU A 194 27.46 -4.49 2.36
N VAL A 195 26.66 -5.16 3.20
CA VAL A 195 25.57 -6.02 2.75
C VAL A 195 24.27 -5.29 3.03
N SER A 196 23.45 -5.09 2.00
CA SER A 196 22.12 -4.51 2.13
C SER A 196 21.04 -5.45 1.62
N SER A 197 19.90 -5.45 2.31
CA SER A 197 18.72 -6.21 1.91
C SER A 197 17.61 -5.27 1.43
N THR A 198 17.07 -5.57 0.26
CA THR A 198 15.86 -4.93 -0.27
C THR A 198 14.68 -5.88 -0.12
N PHE A 199 13.55 -5.33 0.29
CA PHE A 199 12.31 -6.07 0.48
C PHE A 199 11.29 -5.58 -0.54
N THR A 200 10.56 -6.50 -1.14
CA THR A 200 9.44 -6.21 -2.04
C THR A 200 8.26 -7.11 -1.69
N VAL A 201 7.04 -6.59 -1.80
CA VAL A 201 5.84 -7.39 -1.50
C VAL A 201 5.72 -8.49 -2.56
N SER A 202 5.56 -9.73 -2.11
CA SER A 202 5.49 -10.89 -3.00
C SER A 202 4.16 -10.95 -3.75
N ASP A 203 4.19 -11.33 -5.03
CA ASP A 203 3.00 -11.66 -5.82
C ASP A 203 2.26 -12.90 -5.24
N CYS A 204 2.88 -13.65 -4.31
CA CYS A 204 2.27 -14.80 -3.63
C CYS A 204 1.25 -14.41 -2.54
N ASN A 205 1.19 -13.14 -2.11
CA ASN A 205 0.20 -12.69 -1.12
C ASN A 205 -1.22 -12.93 -1.64
N SER A 206 -2.01 -13.73 -0.92
CA SER A 206 -3.42 -13.97 -1.20
C SER A 206 -4.31 -12.84 -0.70
N GLU A 207 -5.58 -12.90 -1.05
CA GLU A 207 -6.64 -12.09 -0.48
C GLU A 207 -6.75 -12.25 1.04
N GLN A 208 -6.42 -13.43 1.59
CA GLN A 208 -6.38 -13.64 3.04
C GLN A 208 -5.18 -12.91 3.67
N ASN A 209 -4.01 -12.92 3.03
CA ASN A 209 -2.86 -12.12 3.51
C ASN A 209 -3.21 -10.63 3.53
N TYR A 210 -3.92 -10.14 2.51
CA TYR A 210 -4.36 -8.75 2.45
C TYR A 210 -5.42 -8.41 3.49
N GLU A 211 -6.38 -9.29 3.72
CA GLU A 211 -7.40 -9.07 4.75
C GLU A 211 -6.80 -9.11 6.15
N ASP A 212 -5.93 -10.08 6.45
CA ASP A 212 -5.22 -10.15 7.74
C ASP A 212 -4.36 -8.91 7.97
N PHE A 213 -3.67 -8.43 6.93
CA PHE A 213 -2.92 -7.17 6.96
C PHE A 213 -3.83 -5.98 7.29
N CYS A 214 -4.97 -5.84 6.59
CA CYS A 214 -5.87 -4.72 6.82
C CYS A 214 -6.53 -4.78 8.21
N ARG A 215 -6.96 -5.96 8.66
CA ARG A 215 -7.53 -6.14 10.01
C ARG A 215 -6.52 -5.84 11.10
N ALA A 216 -5.26 -6.21 10.93
CA ALA A 216 -4.21 -5.83 11.88
C ALA A 216 -4.09 -4.32 12.01
N ILE A 217 -4.12 -3.59 10.89
CA ILE A 217 -4.07 -2.14 10.90
C ILE A 217 -5.33 -1.53 11.52
N ASP A 218 -6.52 -2.06 11.22
CA ASP A 218 -7.78 -1.60 11.83
C ASP A 218 -7.74 -1.71 13.37
N VAL A 219 -7.30 -2.86 13.89
CA VAL A 219 -7.15 -3.09 15.34
C VAL A 219 -6.11 -2.14 15.95
N LEU A 220 -4.97 -1.95 15.28
CA LEU A 220 -3.92 -1.04 15.75
C LEU A 220 -4.39 0.42 15.76
N ALA A 221 -5.13 0.85 14.73
CA ALA A 221 -5.69 2.19 14.63
C ALA A 221 -6.66 2.47 15.78
N GLU A 222 -7.55 1.52 16.07
CA GLU A 222 -8.51 1.62 17.17
C GLU A 222 -7.79 1.72 18.52
N GLN A 223 -6.80 0.84 18.76
CA GLN A 223 -6.02 0.84 20.00
C GLN A 223 -5.25 2.15 20.22
N LEU A 224 -4.74 2.76 19.14
CA LEU A 224 -3.97 4.01 19.19
C LEU A 224 -4.84 5.26 19.02
N LYS A 225 -6.15 5.10 18.79
CA LYS A 225 -7.11 6.18 18.49
C LYS A 225 -6.67 7.04 17.30
N LEU A 226 -6.12 6.40 16.26
CA LEU A 226 -5.69 7.04 15.03
C LEU A 226 -6.73 6.84 13.94
N SER A 227 -6.83 7.81 13.03
CA SER A 227 -7.60 7.60 11.80
C SER A 227 -6.90 6.59 10.89
N ALA A 228 -7.67 6.01 9.96
CA ALA A 228 -7.16 5.15 8.89
C ALA A 228 -5.95 5.76 8.15
N ASP A 229 -6.00 7.06 7.86
CA ASP A 229 -4.92 7.72 7.11
C ASP A 229 -3.68 7.97 7.97
N GLN A 230 -3.88 8.29 9.25
CA GLN A 230 -2.79 8.49 10.19
C GLN A 230 -2.03 7.17 10.42
N ILE A 231 -2.73 6.06 10.61
CA ILE A 231 -2.07 4.76 10.84
C ILE A 231 -1.37 4.25 9.57
N ASP A 232 -2.00 4.37 8.39
CA ASP A 232 -1.38 4.02 7.10
C ASP A 232 -0.07 4.79 6.92
N ARG A 233 -0.12 6.10 7.18
CA ARG A 233 1.03 6.98 7.09
C ARG A 233 2.14 6.61 8.07
N ALA A 234 1.78 6.33 9.32
CA ALA A 234 2.71 5.97 10.38
C ALA A 234 3.44 4.66 10.06
N LEU A 235 2.74 3.66 9.52
CA LEU A 235 3.32 2.36 9.17
C LEU A 235 4.28 2.42 7.98
N ILE A 236 4.02 3.28 6.98
CA ILE A 236 4.95 3.50 5.85
C ILE A 236 6.19 4.28 6.32
N ALA A 237 5.96 5.23 7.23
CA ALA A 237 6.94 6.12 7.83
C ALA A 237 7.73 6.98 6.82
N ASN A 238 8.40 8.03 7.31
CA ASN A 238 9.25 8.88 6.48
C ASN A 238 10.56 8.17 6.14
N GLY A 239 10.81 7.98 4.84
CA GLY A 239 12.09 7.53 4.29
C GLY A 239 13.00 8.68 3.84
N GLY A 240 13.86 8.40 2.85
CA GLY A 240 14.76 9.39 2.27
C GLY A 240 16.07 9.57 3.05
N ARG A 241 16.74 10.72 2.85
CA ARG A 241 18.06 11.01 3.44
C ARG A 241 18.04 11.10 4.97
N LYS A 242 16.89 11.46 5.56
CA LYS A 242 16.67 11.56 7.00
C LYS A 242 15.45 10.70 7.38
N PRO A 243 15.64 9.37 7.50
CA PRO A 243 14.54 8.50 7.87
C PRO A 243 14.02 8.83 9.28
N SER A 244 12.71 8.73 9.46
CA SER A 244 12.05 8.84 10.78
C SER A 244 12.51 7.76 11.77
N GLN A 245 12.19 7.94 13.05
CA GLN A 245 12.56 6.99 14.10
C GLN A 245 12.04 5.58 13.80
N TRP A 246 10.75 5.43 13.45
CA TRP A 246 10.20 4.13 13.08
C TRP A 246 10.94 3.49 11.92
N ARG A 247 11.28 4.29 10.91
CA ARG A 247 11.95 3.78 9.72
C ARG A 247 13.34 3.25 10.01
N LYS A 248 14.07 3.90 10.92
CA LYS A 248 15.38 3.43 11.40
C LYS A 248 15.23 2.13 12.17
N TYR A 249 14.28 2.08 13.12
CA TYR A 249 13.99 0.89 13.90
C TYR A 249 13.62 -0.30 13.00
N LEU A 250 12.74 -0.08 12.02
CA LEU A 250 12.30 -1.09 11.07
C LEU A 250 13.47 -1.61 10.23
N ILE A 251 14.39 -0.75 9.76
CA ILE A 251 15.57 -1.19 8.99
C ILE A 251 16.49 -2.09 9.84
N GLN A 252 16.62 -1.79 11.13
CA GLN A 252 17.48 -2.53 12.07
C GLN A 252 16.86 -3.86 12.50
N ASN A 253 15.54 -3.94 12.61
CA ASN A 253 14.83 -5.06 13.23
C ASN A 253 14.00 -5.91 12.26
N ARG A 254 13.80 -5.48 11.01
CA ARG A 254 13.12 -6.32 10.02
C ARG A 254 13.97 -7.55 9.71
N SER A 255 13.45 -8.71 10.07
CA SER A 255 14.11 -9.98 9.82
C SER A 255 13.85 -10.44 8.39
N ILE A 256 14.82 -11.17 7.85
CA ILE A 256 14.59 -12.01 6.68
C ILE A 256 13.78 -13.21 7.17
N PRO A 257 12.66 -13.58 6.53
CA PRO A 257 11.95 -14.80 6.88
C PRO A 257 12.93 -15.97 6.86
N THR A 258 13.22 -16.53 8.04
CA THR A 258 13.98 -17.77 8.13
C THR A 258 13.03 -18.87 7.73
N PHE A 259 13.11 -19.33 6.49
CA PHE A 259 12.57 -20.63 6.14
C PHE A 259 13.34 -21.64 6.99
N ASN A 260 12.75 -22.07 8.11
CA ASN A 260 13.22 -23.25 8.81
C ASN A 260 13.09 -24.40 7.82
N ALA A 261 14.19 -24.74 7.16
CA ALA A 261 14.27 -25.95 6.38
C ALA A 261 14.13 -27.12 7.35
N LYS A 262 13.07 -27.92 7.10
CA LYS A 262 12.81 -29.31 7.49
C LYS A 262 12.04 -29.54 8.81
N PRO A 263 10.97 -30.35 8.76
CA PRO A 263 10.88 -31.50 9.66
C PRO A 263 11.76 -32.62 9.11
N ASN A 264 12.60 -33.18 9.97
CA ASN A 264 13.29 -34.45 9.72
C ASN A 264 12.25 -35.51 9.33
N LEU A 265 12.54 -36.28 8.27
CA LEU A 265 12.03 -37.64 8.12
C LEU A 265 12.66 -38.52 9.19
#